data_AF-X1LTM5-F1
#
_entry.id   AF-X1LTM5-F1
#
_cell.length_a   1.000
_cell.length_b   1.000
_cell.length_c   1.000
_cell.angle_alpha   90.00
_cell.angle_beta   90.00
_cell.angle_gamma   90.00
#
_symmetry.space_group_name_H-M   'P 1'
#
loop_
_entity.id
_entity.type
_entity.pdbx_description
1 polymer ?
#
loop_
_entity_poly.entity_id
_entity_poly.type
_entity_poly.pdbx_seq_one_letter_code
_entity_poly.pdbx_strand_id
1 'polypeptide(L)'
;MAVVVASGTTIAVAANTKTADLVSGQYQTVQKGKLTLAALSDVSGVNCTLSIGGVSLINDLPLAWFAATGGLDLSAHVVVSQQVLGGKIELYFRETAGGATTTVDYQLMFEPQ
;
A
#
# COMPACT_ATOMS: atom_id res chain seq x y z
N MET A 1 -11.68 5.02 16.04
CA MET A 1 -12.37 4.96 14.73
C MET A 1 -11.30 5.13 13.66
N ALA A 2 -11.20 4.17 12.73
CA ALA A 2 -10.24 4.25 11.63
C ALA A 2 -10.73 5.22 10.55
N VAL A 3 -9.81 5.97 9.97
CA VAL A 3 -10.04 6.85 8.82
C VAL A 3 -9.31 6.26 7.62
N VAL A 4 -9.95 6.27 6.45
CA VAL A 4 -9.31 5.88 5.20
C VAL A 4 -8.41 7.02 4.74
N VAL A 5 -7.11 6.74 4.65
CA VAL A 5 -6.09 7.70 4.19
C VAL A 5 -6.01 7.71 2.68
N ALA A 6 -5.98 6.52 2.08
CA ALA A 6 -5.96 6.34 0.64
C ALA A 6 -6.58 4.97 0.29
N SER A 7 -7.32 4.91 -0.81
CA SER A 7 -7.89 3.66 -1.32
C SER A 7 -8.10 3.75 -2.82
N GLY A 8 -7.90 2.64 -3.52
CA GLY A 8 -8.23 2.53 -4.93
C GLY A 8 -7.47 1.40 -5.61
N THR A 9 -7.46 1.44 -6.92
CA THR A 9 -6.70 0.54 -7.77
C THR A 9 -5.62 1.34 -8.46
N THR A 10 -4.39 0.85 -8.44
CA THR A 10 -3.27 1.43 -9.19
C THR A 10 -2.78 0.46 -10.25
N ILE A 11 -2.16 1.00 -11.28
CA ILE A 11 -1.62 0.23 -12.39
C ILE A 11 -0.10 0.39 -12.39
N ALA A 12 0.62 -0.73 -12.35
CA ALA A 12 2.04 -0.75 -12.62
C ALA A 12 2.26 -1.28 -14.06
N VAL A 13 2.68 -0.38 -14.95
CA VAL A 13 2.54 -0.58 -16.42
C VAL A 13 3.74 -1.27 -17.08
N ALA A 14 4.82 -1.55 -16.37
CA ALA A 14 5.98 -2.24 -16.95
C ALA A 14 6.93 -2.83 -15.89
N ALA A 15 7.72 -3.82 -16.34
CA ALA A 15 8.79 -4.45 -15.57
C ALA A 15 9.67 -3.44 -14.83
N ASN A 16 9.86 -3.64 -13.53
CA ASN A 16 10.70 -2.80 -12.66
C ASN A 16 10.22 -1.34 -12.52
N THR A 17 8.99 -1.04 -12.94
CA THR A 17 8.43 0.30 -12.82
C THR A 17 7.70 0.45 -11.50
N LYS A 18 7.86 1.63 -10.89
CA LYS A 18 7.24 2.01 -9.64
C LYS A 18 6.04 2.92 -9.90
N THR A 19 4.97 2.79 -9.14
CA THR A 19 3.84 3.72 -9.17
C THR A 19 4.27 5.12 -8.71
N ALA A 20 3.45 6.13 -9.02
CA ALA A 20 3.49 7.40 -8.30
C ALA A 20 3.18 7.20 -6.81
N ASP A 21 3.42 8.22 -5.99
CA ASP A 21 2.98 8.22 -4.59
C ASP A 21 1.45 8.15 -4.55
N LEU A 22 0.93 7.13 -3.88
CA LEU A 22 -0.50 6.82 -3.83
C LEU A 22 -1.22 7.51 -2.67
N VAL A 23 -0.49 8.20 -1.80
CA VAL A 23 -1.07 9.00 -0.74
C VAL A 23 -0.96 10.48 -1.08
N SER A 24 -2.10 11.13 -1.30
CA SER A 24 -2.18 12.56 -1.57
C SER A 24 -3.39 13.19 -0.88
N GLY A 25 -3.35 14.51 -0.70
CA GLY A 25 -4.45 15.28 -0.12
C GLY A 25 -4.37 15.45 1.40
N GLN A 26 -5.52 15.67 2.03
CA GLN A 26 -5.60 16.15 3.41
C GLN A 26 -5.02 15.19 4.46
N TYR A 27 -5.09 13.87 4.22
CA TYR A 27 -4.59 12.85 5.14
C TYR A 27 -3.16 12.39 4.83
N GLN A 28 -2.44 13.11 3.96
CA GLN A 28 -1.05 12.77 3.63
C GLN A 28 -0.10 12.91 4.83
N THR A 29 -0.44 13.74 5.81
CA THR A 29 0.29 13.84 7.08
C THR A 29 -0.63 13.41 8.20
N VAL A 30 -0.17 12.44 8.99
CA VAL A 30 -0.93 11.94 10.14
C VAL A 30 -0.17 12.16 11.45
N GLN A 31 -0.92 12.22 12.54
CA GLN A 31 -0.37 12.25 13.90
C GLN A 31 0.03 10.85 14.37
N LYS A 32 0.44 10.73 15.64
CA LYS A 32 0.67 9.42 16.26
C LYS A 32 -0.59 8.57 16.18
N GLY A 33 -0.42 7.29 15.88
CA GLY A 33 -1.54 6.35 15.79
C GLY A 33 -1.13 5.04 15.14
N LYS A 34 -2.12 4.24 14.75
CA LYS A 34 -1.91 2.96 14.09
C LYS A 34 -2.17 3.10 12.60
N LEU A 35 -1.23 2.64 11.78
CA LEU A 35 -1.37 2.59 10.32
C LEU A 35 -1.55 1.13 9.90
N THR A 36 -2.55 0.84 9.08
CA THR A 36 -2.82 -0.49 8.53
C THR A 36 -2.97 -0.40 7.02
N LEU A 37 -2.15 -1.15 6.29
CA LEU A 37 -2.22 -1.28 4.84
C LEU A 37 -2.72 -2.68 4.49
N ALA A 38 -3.78 -2.73 3.68
CA ALA A 38 -4.19 -3.93 2.97
C ALA A 38 -3.97 -3.74 1.47
N ALA A 39 -3.44 -4.76 0.79
CA ALA A 39 -3.24 -4.72 -0.65
C ALA A 39 -3.39 -6.11 -1.27
N LEU A 40 -4.00 -6.16 -2.46
CA LEU A 40 -4.18 -7.36 -3.27
C LEU A 40 -3.78 -7.04 -4.71
N SER A 41 -2.87 -7.84 -5.26
CA SER A 41 -2.46 -7.74 -6.66
C SER A 41 -3.25 -8.72 -7.52
N ASP A 42 -3.47 -8.41 -8.79
CA ASP A 42 -4.02 -9.38 -9.76
C ASP A 42 -3.01 -10.46 -10.18
N VAL A 43 -1.72 -10.14 -10.08
CA VAL A 43 -0.60 -11.04 -10.41
C VAL A 43 0.47 -11.09 -9.31
N SER A 44 1.25 -12.18 -9.29
CA SER A 44 2.45 -12.26 -8.47
C SER A 44 3.55 -11.34 -8.99
N GLY A 45 4.49 -10.92 -8.13
CA GLY A 45 5.64 -10.11 -8.54
C GLY A 45 5.44 -8.62 -8.30
N VAL A 46 4.59 -8.23 -7.36
CA VAL A 46 4.48 -6.84 -6.91
C VAL A 46 5.13 -6.69 -5.54
N ASN A 47 5.98 -5.68 -5.42
CA ASN A 47 6.57 -5.26 -4.16
C ASN A 47 5.93 -3.97 -3.67
N CYS A 48 5.85 -3.82 -2.36
CA CYS A 48 5.27 -2.66 -1.68
C CYS A 48 6.35 -1.93 -0.87
N THR A 49 6.28 -0.61 -0.90
CA THR A 49 7.06 0.28 -0.02
C THR A 49 6.12 1.27 0.64
N LEU A 50 6.15 1.32 1.96
CA LEU A 50 5.37 2.24 2.79
C LEU A 50 6.31 2.93 3.77
N SER A 51 6.35 4.25 3.72
CA SER A 51 7.13 5.08 4.65
C SER A 51 6.24 6.08 5.38
N ILE A 52 6.64 6.44 6.59
CA ILE A 52 6.07 7.55 7.33
C ILE A 52 7.16 8.43 7.95
N GLY A 53 7.10 9.73 7.70
CA GLY A 53 8.07 10.69 8.26
C GLY A 53 9.53 10.40 7.85
N GLY A 54 9.74 9.76 6.70
CA GLY A 54 11.06 9.33 6.22
C GLY A 54 11.54 7.96 6.77
N VAL A 55 10.75 7.28 7.60
CA VAL A 55 11.05 5.94 8.11
C VAL A 55 10.25 4.91 7.31
N SER A 56 10.94 3.95 6.69
CA SER A 56 10.29 2.86 5.96
C SER A 56 9.73 1.82 6.93
N LEU A 57 8.41 1.64 6.92
CA LEU A 57 7.70 0.56 7.63
C LEU A 57 7.77 -0.74 6.81
N ILE A 58 7.65 -0.59 5.49
CA ILE A 58 7.87 -1.64 4.51
C ILE A 58 8.87 -1.09 3.50
N ASN A 59 9.94 -1.84 3.22
CA ASN A 59 10.91 -1.51 2.20
C ASN A 59 10.97 -2.62 1.14
N ASP A 60 10.32 -2.39 0.01
CA ASP A 60 10.31 -3.29 -1.16
C ASP A 60 9.93 -4.74 -0.82
N LEU A 61 8.95 -4.92 0.06
CA LEU A 61 8.48 -6.24 0.47
C LEU A 61 7.53 -6.82 -0.59
N PRO A 62 7.72 -8.07 -1.04
CA PRO A 62 6.78 -8.73 -1.94
C PRO A 62 5.38 -8.86 -1.30
N LEU A 63 4.33 -8.58 -2.07
CA LEU A 63 2.96 -8.84 -1.66
C LEU A 63 2.73 -10.35 -1.59
N ALA A 64 2.24 -10.82 -0.45
CA ALA A 64 1.99 -12.24 -0.21
C ALA A 64 0.72 -12.76 -0.92
N TRP A 65 -0.24 -11.88 -1.21
CA TRP A 65 -1.52 -12.23 -1.79
C TRP A 65 -1.67 -11.68 -3.20
N PHE A 66 -2.14 -12.54 -4.09
CA PHE A 66 -2.51 -12.19 -5.45
C PHE A 66 -3.67 -13.05 -5.92
N ALA A 67 -4.61 -12.46 -6.66
CA ALA A 67 -5.74 -13.18 -7.23
C ALA A 67 -6.27 -12.45 -8.47
N ALA A 68 -6.40 -13.18 -9.59
CA ALA A 68 -6.97 -12.65 -10.83
C ALA A 68 -8.50 -12.43 -10.74
N THR A 69 -9.15 -12.99 -9.71
CA THR A 69 -10.59 -12.86 -9.46
C THR A 69 -10.85 -12.74 -7.96
N GLY A 70 -11.82 -11.90 -7.59
CA GLY A 70 -12.12 -11.58 -6.19
C GLY A 70 -11.90 -10.09 -5.93
N GLY A 71 -11.84 -9.71 -4.66
CA GLY A 71 -11.59 -8.32 -4.24
C GLY A 71 -10.81 -8.26 -2.94
N LEU A 72 -10.39 -7.05 -2.59
CA LEU A 72 -9.62 -6.79 -1.37
C LEU A 72 -10.45 -7.12 -0.11
N ASP A 73 -9.95 -8.03 0.73
CA ASP A 73 -10.45 -8.30 2.08
C ASP A 73 -9.50 -7.68 3.12
N LEU A 74 -10.00 -6.74 3.92
CA LEU A 74 -9.24 -6.01 4.93
C LEU A 74 -8.80 -6.87 6.13
N SER A 75 -9.37 -8.06 6.29
CA SER A 75 -8.98 -9.01 7.34
C SER A 75 -7.93 -10.00 6.88
N ALA A 76 -7.93 -10.35 5.59
CA ALA A 76 -7.05 -11.36 5.01
C ALA A 76 -5.80 -10.76 4.34
N HIS A 77 -5.93 -9.61 3.68
CA HIS A 77 -4.89 -9.05 2.80
C HIS A 77 -4.05 -7.96 3.49
N VAL A 78 -3.84 -8.07 4.80
CA VAL A 78 -3.10 -7.07 5.60
C VAL A 78 -1.60 -7.22 5.39
N VAL A 79 -0.97 -6.23 4.75
CA VAL A 79 0.49 -6.22 4.50
C VAL A 79 1.27 -5.75 5.72
N VAL A 80 0.79 -4.68 6.37
CA VAL A 80 1.38 -4.18 7.63
C VAL A 80 0.30 -3.54 8.50
N SER A 81 0.48 -3.66 9.80
CA SER A 81 -0.35 -2.98 10.80
C SER A 81 0.54 -2.59 11.98
N GLN A 82 0.88 -1.31 12.13
CA GLN A 82 1.87 -0.86 13.10
C GLN A 82 1.54 0.51 13.70
N GLN A 83 1.97 0.72 14.95
CA GLN A 83 1.97 2.03 15.60
C GLN A 83 3.07 2.92 15.02
N VAL A 84 2.72 4.16 14.72
CA VAL A 84 3.59 5.17 14.10
C VAL A 84 3.55 6.45 14.92
N LEU A 85 4.67 7.19 14.92
CA LEU A 85 4.78 8.46 15.66
C LEU A 85 4.17 9.67 14.91
N GLY A 86 3.63 9.43 13.71
CA GLY A 86 3.13 10.46 12.81
C GLY A 86 4.19 10.94 11.83
N GLY A 87 3.74 11.65 10.80
CA GLY A 87 4.57 12.12 9.70
C GLY A 87 3.85 12.04 8.36
N LYS A 88 4.56 12.46 7.31
CA LYS A 88 4.11 12.33 5.92
C LYS A 88 4.12 10.85 5.54
N ILE A 89 3.00 10.33 5.06
CA ILE A 89 2.90 8.97 4.54
C ILE A 89 3.22 8.97 3.06
N GLU A 90 3.97 7.96 2.61
CA GLU A 90 4.24 7.73 1.19
C GLU A 90 4.06 6.25 0.90
N LEU A 91 3.28 5.92 -0.13
CA LEU A 91 2.97 4.55 -0.52
C LEU A 91 3.29 4.34 -1.98
N TYR A 92 3.98 3.25 -2.27
CA TYR A 92 4.34 2.88 -3.62
C TYR A 92 4.28 1.38 -3.83
N PHE A 93 3.89 0.98 -5.04
CA PHE A 93 4.03 -0.39 -5.52
C PHE A 93 5.01 -0.45 -6.69
N ARG A 94 5.73 -1.55 -6.79
CA ARG A 94 6.72 -1.80 -7.84
C ARG A 94 6.45 -3.16 -8.47
N GLU A 95 6.29 -3.17 -9.78
CA GLU A 95 6.19 -4.40 -10.58
C GLU A 95 7.60 -4.99 -10.77
N THR A 96 7.74 -6.30 -10.61
CA THR A 96 9.04 -7.01 -10.69
C THR A 96 9.04 -8.17 -11.70
N ALA A 97 7.87 -8.65 -12.10
CA ALA A 97 7.65 -9.69 -13.09
C ALA A 97 7.20 -9.10 -14.44
N GLY A 98 8.16 -8.87 -15.34
CA GLY A 98 7.83 -8.39 -16.67
C GLY A 98 6.89 -9.32 -17.44
N GLY A 99 5.81 -8.78 -18.02
CA GLY A 99 4.97 -9.54 -18.94
C GLY A 99 3.50 -9.14 -19.02
N ALA A 100 2.95 -8.39 -18.06
CA ALA A 100 1.56 -7.94 -18.10
C ALA A 100 1.34 -6.62 -17.33
N THR A 101 0.32 -5.87 -17.73
CA THR A 101 -0.21 -4.77 -16.93
C THR A 101 -0.70 -5.33 -15.60
N THR A 102 -0.12 -4.88 -14.50
CA THR A 102 -0.46 -5.33 -13.15
C THR A 102 -1.36 -4.31 -12.48
N THR A 103 -2.44 -4.79 -11.87
CA THR A 103 -3.34 -3.98 -11.06
C THR A 103 -3.20 -4.35 -9.59
N VAL A 104 -3.18 -3.34 -8.73
CA VAL A 104 -3.10 -3.52 -7.27
C VAL A 104 -4.22 -2.73 -6.63
N ASP A 105 -5.14 -3.45 -5.99
CA ASP A 105 -6.13 -2.88 -5.09
C ASP A 105 -5.51 -2.64 -3.74
N TYR A 106 -5.68 -1.44 -3.18
CA TYR A 106 -5.12 -1.10 -1.89
C TYR A 106 -6.09 -0.26 -1.06
N GLN A 107 -5.97 -0.42 0.26
CA GLN A 107 -6.61 0.43 1.23
C GLN A 107 -5.67 0.67 2.40
N LEU A 108 -5.38 1.95 2.63
CA LEU A 108 -4.58 2.43 3.73
C LEU A 108 -5.48 3.10 4.77
N MET A 109 -5.43 2.60 6.00
CA MET A 109 -6.26 3.04 7.10
C MET A 109 -5.38 3.57 8.24
N PHE A 110 -5.85 4.64 8.88
CA PHE A 110 -5.19 5.23 10.03
C PHE A 110 -6.16 5.34 11.21
N GLU A 111 -5.71 4.89 12.38
CA GLU A 111 -6.43 5.03 13.65
C GLU A 111 -5.65 5.97 14.58
N PRO A 112 -6.16 7.19 14.85
CA PRO A 112 -5.50 8.13 15.77
C PRO A 112 -5.41 7.57 17.20
N GLN A 113 -4.32 7.91 17.91
CA GLN A 113 -4.12 7.61 19.33
C GLN A 113 -3.79 8.84 20.16
#